data_AF-A0A667YXK3-F1
#
_entry.id   AF-A0A667YXK3-F1
#
_cell.length_a   1.000
_cell.length_b   1.000
_cell.length_c   1.000
_cell.angle_alpha   90.00
_cell.angle_beta   90.00
_cell.angle_gamma   90.00
#
_symmetry.space_group_name_H-M   'P 1'
#
loop_
_entity.id
_entity.type
_entity.pdbx_description
1 polymer ?
#
loop_
_entity_poly.entity_id
_entity_poly.type
_entity_poly.pdbx_seq_one_letter_code
_entity_poly.pdbx_strand_id
1 'polypeptide(L)'
;MLEVLHSLANLSTPLHHGIVFLFNGAEENVLQASHGFITQHPWAKQVRAFINLEAAGVGGKEVVFQTGPENPWLVQAYVHAAKHPFASVVGQEVFQSGIIPSDTDFRIYRDFGNIPGIDLAFIENGFIYHTKYDTANRILTDSIQRAGDNILAVLKYLVMSERLADSSEYRHGNMVFFDLLGVVVVAYPARVGTILNYMVAMATFLYLAKKASLPGNGGESLFSLWFVTLLSVLIVALLVTLLGRSMFWYNHFYSSICLYGAAATGKMILVHTLAKNLYYGGVRLVELGELYFDVSLLLWCCSLVWLTQQGLCSAYVPMLMVAFPLATKLLLAKEFKHRGTHSIYMYINCKCIALLKKKKKGIF
;
A
#
# COMPACT_ATOMS: atom_id res chain seq x y z
N MET A 1 -16.85 8.65 16.94
CA MET A 1 -17.49 7.75 17.92
C MET A 1 -18.91 8.18 18.30
N LEU A 2 -19.13 9.40 18.82
CA LEU A 2 -20.46 9.84 19.29
C LEU A 2 -21.56 9.73 18.21
N GLU A 3 -21.27 10.13 16.97
CA GLU A 3 -22.24 10.03 15.86
C GLU A 3 -22.58 8.58 15.51
N VAL A 4 -21.60 7.68 15.58
CA VAL A 4 -21.80 6.24 15.36
C VAL A 4 -22.67 5.66 16.48
N LEU A 5 -22.40 6.03 17.73
CA LEU A 5 -23.24 5.64 18.88
C LEU A 5 -24.69 6.12 18.69
N HIS A 6 -24.89 7.39 18.33
CA HIS A 6 -26.21 7.96 18.06
C HIS A 6 -26.93 7.19 16.95
N SER A 7 -26.23 6.94 15.84
CA SER A 7 -26.77 6.18 14.70
C SER A 7 -27.17 4.74 15.06
N LEU A 8 -26.40 4.07 15.93
CA LEU A 8 -26.69 2.70 16.37
C LEU A 8 -27.81 2.64 17.41
N ALA A 9 -27.88 3.61 18.32
CA ALA A 9 -28.94 3.70 19.32
C ALA A 9 -30.33 3.90 18.69
N ASN A 10 -30.38 4.50 17.50
CA ASN A 10 -31.62 4.71 16.73
C ASN A 10 -31.94 3.58 15.74
N LEU A 11 -31.22 2.46 15.78
CA LEU A 11 -31.57 1.30 14.95
C LEU A 11 -32.82 0.60 15.46
N SER A 12 -33.70 0.25 14.53
CA SER A 12 -34.86 -0.60 14.81
C SER A 12 -34.51 -2.09 14.88
N THR A 13 -33.38 -2.49 14.30
CA THR A 13 -32.95 -3.90 14.24
C THR A 13 -32.13 -4.25 15.48
N PRO A 14 -32.50 -5.30 16.24
CA PRO A 14 -31.70 -5.78 17.36
C PRO A 14 -30.31 -6.24 16.89
N LEU A 15 -29.27 -5.87 17.65
CA LEU A 15 -27.90 -6.32 17.41
C LEU A 15 -27.70 -7.72 18.01
N HIS A 16 -26.97 -8.60 17.31
CA HIS A 16 -26.65 -9.93 17.85
C HIS A 16 -25.56 -9.88 18.92
N HIS A 17 -24.68 -8.89 18.86
CA HIS A 17 -23.58 -8.68 19.81
C HIS A 17 -23.62 -7.26 20.39
N GLY A 18 -23.20 -7.13 21.65
CA GLY A 18 -23.06 -5.84 22.33
C GLY A 18 -21.87 -5.03 21.83
N ILE A 19 -21.92 -3.71 22.02
CA ILE A 19 -20.85 -2.77 21.64
C ILE A 19 -20.41 -1.99 22.87
N VAL A 20 -19.11 -1.92 23.08
CA VAL A 20 -18.50 -1.04 24.08
C VAL A 20 -17.88 0.15 23.34
N PHE A 21 -18.40 1.35 23.62
CA PHE A 21 -17.74 2.59 23.22
C PHE A 21 -16.81 3.03 24.35
N LEU A 22 -15.50 2.84 24.15
CA LEU A 22 -14.49 3.24 25.11
C LEU A 22 -13.97 4.65 24.77
N PHE A 23 -14.25 5.61 25.66
CA PHE A 23 -13.64 6.94 25.62
C PHE A 23 -12.56 6.99 26.70
N ASN A 24 -11.33 6.67 26.32
CA ASN A 24 -10.17 6.67 27.20
C ASN A 24 -9.25 7.86 26.91
N GLY A 25 -8.36 8.16 27.86
CA GLY A 25 -7.36 9.23 27.73
C GLY A 25 -5.96 8.74 28.11
N ALA A 26 -5.02 9.66 28.22
CA ALA A 26 -3.62 9.35 28.57
C ALA A 26 -2.93 8.35 27.62
N GLU A 27 -3.35 8.32 26.35
CA GLU A 27 -2.62 7.67 25.25
C GLU A 27 -1.22 8.32 25.14
N GLU A 28 -1.20 9.65 25.03
CA GLU A 28 -0.01 10.52 24.99
C GLU A 28 0.97 10.33 26.16
N ASN A 29 0.49 9.77 27.27
CA ASN A 29 1.31 9.41 28.43
C ASN A 29 1.49 7.89 28.52
N VAL A 30 1.82 7.26 27.40
CA VAL A 30 2.13 5.82 27.26
C VAL A 30 0.93 4.92 27.56
N LEU A 31 -0.20 5.16 26.87
CA LEU A 31 -1.32 4.21 26.72
C LEU A 31 -1.97 3.75 28.06
N GLN A 32 -1.93 4.61 29.09
CA GLN A 32 -2.23 4.17 30.46
C GLN A 32 -3.68 3.70 30.65
N ALA A 33 -4.63 4.41 30.04
CA ALA A 33 -6.04 4.09 30.25
C ALA A 33 -6.48 2.84 29.48
N SER A 34 -6.01 2.63 28.25
CA SER A 34 -6.27 1.38 27.52
C SER A 34 -5.63 0.20 28.25
N HIS A 35 -4.42 0.37 28.78
CA HIS A 35 -3.76 -0.65 29.61
C HIS A 35 -4.58 -0.97 30.86
N GLY A 36 -5.08 0.03 31.58
CA GLY A 36 -5.98 -0.16 32.72
C GLY A 36 -7.26 -0.89 32.35
N PHE A 37 -7.90 -0.51 31.22
CA PHE A 37 -9.09 -1.20 30.74
C PHE A 37 -8.82 -2.68 30.45
N ILE A 38 -7.79 -2.98 29.66
CA ILE A 38 -7.47 -4.35 29.23
C ILE A 38 -7.05 -5.24 30.41
N THR A 39 -6.25 -4.72 31.34
CA THR A 39 -5.70 -5.54 32.43
C THR A 39 -6.60 -5.65 33.66
N GLN A 40 -7.50 -4.68 33.89
CA GLN A 40 -8.25 -4.59 35.15
C GLN A 40 -9.76 -4.59 34.97
N HIS A 41 -10.31 -4.10 33.84
CA HIS A 41 -11.75 -3.93 33.70
C HIS A 41 -12.46 -5.26 33.36
N PRO A 42 -13.56 -5.63 34.04
CA PRO A 42 -14.22 -6.92 33.83
C PRO A 42 -14.78 -7.11 32.41
N TRP A 43 -15.16 -6.02 31.74
CA TRP A 43 -15.65 -6.09 30.34
C TRP A 43 -14.57 -6.45 29.33
N ALA A 44 -13.28 -6.23 29.62
CA ALA A 44 -12.21 -6.58 28.67
C ALA A 44 -12.26 -8.06 28.27
N LYS A 45 -12.65 -8.95 29.21
CA LYS A 45 -12.83 -10.40 28.97
C LYS A 45 -13.95 -10.75 27.98
N GLN A 46 -14.88 -9.82 27.76
CA GLN A 46 -16.03 -10.00 26.87
C GLN A 46 -15.75 -9.45 25.46
N VAL A 47 -14.71 -8.63 25.30
CA VAL A 47 -14.35 -8.07 23.99
C VAL A 47 -13.80 -9.18 23.09
N ARG A 48 -14.34 -9.28 21.87
CA ARG A 48 -13.95 -10.28 20.85
C ARG A 48 -13.20 -9.67 19.68
N ALA A 49 -13.50 -8.40 19.36
CA ALA A 49 -12.74 -7.61 18.42
C ALA A 49 -12.83 -6.13 18.79
N PHE A 50 -11.91 -5.31 18.28
CA PHE A 50 -11.94 -3.86 18.47
C PHE A 50 -11.64 -3.09 17.17
N ILE A 51 -12.07 -1.84 17.13
CA ILE A 51 -11.72 -0.86 16.09
C ILE A 51 -11.10 0.32 16.82
N ASN A 52 -9.81 0.55 16.61
CA ASN A 52 -9.11 1.71 17.15
C ASN A 52 -9.15 2.86 16.15
N LEU A 53 -9.32 4.08 16.65
CA LEU A 53 -9.52 5.28 15.85
C LEU A 53 -8.46 6.32 16.22
N GLU A 54 -7.51 6.51 15.32
CA GLU A 54 -6.33 7.35 15.51
C GLU A 54 -6.25 8.46 14.47
N ALA A 55 -5.30 9.36 14.70
CA ALA A 55 -4.94 10.38 13.73
C ALA A 55 -3.49 10.78 13.91
N ALA A 56 -2.70 10.68 12.84
CA ALA A 56 -1.36 11.27 12.71
C ALA A 56 -1.40 12.46 11.74
N GLY A 57 -2.56 13.09 11.58
CA GLY A 57 -2.85 14.17 10.64
C GLY A 57 -4.30 14.65 10.79
N VAL A 58 -4.69 15.68 10.03
CA VAL A 58 -5.98 16.37 10.21
C VAL A 58 -7.09 15.93 9.25
N GLY A 59 -6.85 14.89 8.45
CA GLY A 59 -7.90 14.30 7.62
C GLY A 59 -7.36 13.43 6.50
N GLY A 60 -8.05 13.54 5.36
CA GLY A 60 -7.83 12.71 4.20
C GLY A 60 -8.62 11.41 4.28
N LYS A 61 -8.13 10.40 3.54
CA LYS A 61 -8.61 9.04 3.69
C LYS A 61 -7.98 8.42 4.94
N GLU A 62 -8.81 7.98 5.86
CA GLU A 62 -8.40 7.14 6.97
C GLU A 62 -7.88 5.79 6.46
N VAL A 63 -6.63 5.47 6.80
CA VAL A 63 -5.98 4.23 6.36
C VAL A 63 -6.10 3.18 7.44
N VAL A 64 -6.51 1.96 7.07
CA VAL A 64 -6.25 0.79 7.89
C VAL A 64 -4.77 0.46 7.77
N PHE A 65 -4.04 0.71 8.85
CA PHE A 65 -2.58 0.54 8.88
C PHE A 65 -2.14 -0.53 9.88
N GLN A 66 -2.99 -1.04 10.76
CA GLN A 66 -2.69 -2.24 11.53
C GLN A 66 -3.91 -3.16 11.64
N THR A 67 -3.66 -4.47 11.62
CA THR A 67 -4.66 -5.49 11.92
C THR A 67 -4.04 -6.63 12.73
N GLY A 68 -4.89 -7.37 13.43
CA GLY A 68 -4.48 -8.58 14.18
C GLY A 68 -4.68 -8.46 15.68
N PRO A 69 -4.18 -9.46 16.45
CA PRO A 69 -3.37 -10.58 15.97
C PRO A 69 -4.20 -11.65 15.24
N GLU A 70 -3.58 -12.33 14.26
CA GLU A 70 -4.06 -13.57 13.61
C GLU A 70 -5.54 -13.64 13.18
N ASN A 71 -6.17 -12.54 12.77
CA ASN A 71 -7.59 -12.55 12.38
C ASN A 71 -7.82 -11.98 10.97
N PRO A 72 -7.46 -12.73 9.92
CA PRO A 72 -7.76 -12.43 8.51
C PRO A 72 -9.19 -11.98 8.21
N TRP A 73 -10.15 -12.49 8.96
CA TRP A 73 -11.56 -12.20 8.76
C TRP A 73 -11.89 -10.72 9.02
N LEU A 74 -11.17 -10.03 9.91
CA LEU A 74 -11.40 -8.60 10.17
C LEU A 74 -11.00 -7.75 8.98
N VAL A 75 -9.88 -8.05 8.33
CA VAL A 75 -9.47 -7.41 7.08
C VAL A 75 -10.54 -7.63 6.01
N GLN A 76 -11.03 -8.86 5.88
CA GLN A 76 -12.10 -9.20 4.92
C GLN A 76 -13.41 -8.48 5.23
N ALA A 77 -13.80 -8.41 6.51
CA ALA A 77 -14.97 -7.69 6.97
C ALA A 77 -14.86 -6.20 6.63
N TYR A 78 -13.70 -5.59 6.84
CA TYR A 78 -13.45 -4.21 6.45
C TYR A 78 -13.57 -4.01 4.94
N VAL A 79 -12.89 -4.83 4.13
CA VAL A 79 -12.93 -4.74 2.67
C VAL A 79 -14.35 -4.94 2.12
N HIS A 80 -15.15 -5.79 2.76
CA HIS A 80 -16.52 -6.07 2.34
C HIS A 80 -17.51 -4.99 2.78
N ALA A 81 -17.41 -4.51 4.02
CA ALA A 81 -18.42 -3.67 4.64
C ALA A 81 -18.13 -2.16 4.54
N ALA A 82 -16.86 -1.75 4.51
CA ALA A 82 -16.51 -0.33 4.42
C ALA A 82 -17.03 0.25 3.10
N LYS A 83 -17.70 1.41 3.17
CA LYS A 83 -18.22 2.10 1.98
C LYS A 83 -17.11 2.66 1.11
N HIS A 84 -15.99 3.00 1.73
CA HIS A 84 -14.85 3.63 1.11
C HIS A 84 -13.54 3.03 1.66
N PRO A 85 -13.23 1.76 1.37
CA PRO A 85 -12.09 1.09 1.98
C PRO A 85 -10.77 1.74 1.56
N PHE A 86 -9.84 1.90 2.51
CA PHE A 86 -8.47 2.34 2.27
C PHE A 86 -7.54 1.66 3.27
N ALA A 87 -6.58 0.86 2.79
CA ALA A 87 -5.76 0.02 3.65
C ALA A 87 -4.36 -0.18 3.07
N SER A 88 -3.36 -0.39 3.92
CA SER A 88 -1.99 -0.64 3.50
C SER A 88 -1.22 -1.52 4.47
N VAL A 89 -0.87 -2.73 4.04
CA VAL A 89 -0.01 -3.65 4.82
C VAL A 89 1.42 -3.11 4.98
N VAL A 90 1.86 -2.21 4.09
CA VAL A 90 3.14 -1.52 4.25
C VAL A 90 3.12 -0.64 5.50
N GLY A 91 1.99 0.04 5.77
CA GLY A 91 1.79 0.79 7.01
C GLY A 91 1.92 -0.11 8.23
N GLN A 92 1.34 -1.31 8.15
CA GLN A 92 1.41 -2.30 9.23
C GLN A 92 2.84 -2.73 9.53
N GLU A 93 3.60 -3.12 8.51
CA GLU A 93 4.97 -3.57 8.70
C GLU A 93 5.89 -2.45 9.19
N VAL A 94 5.73 -1.23 8.64
CA VAL A 94 6.54 -0.09 9.07
C VAL A 94 6.23 0.24 10.53
N PHE A 95 4.96 0.32 10.92
CA PHE A 95 4.58 0.65 12.29
C PHE A 95 5.00 -0.45 13.28
N GLN A 96 4.74 -1.72 12.94
CA GLN A 96 5.11 -2.86 13.79
C GLN A 96 6.62 -3.15 13.83
N SER A 97 7.41 -2.60 12.91
CA SER A 97 8.88 -2.71 12.94
C SER A 97 9.53 -1.92 14.08
N GLY A 98 8.81 -0.96 14.67
CA GLY A 98 9.34 -0.05 15.70
C GLY A 98 10.25 1.06 15.15
N ILE A 99 10.38 1.20 13.82
CA ILE A 99 11.15 2.30 13.22
C ILE A 99 10.46 3.66 13.40
N ILE A 100 9.13 3.65 13.51
CA ILE A 100 8.35 4.83 13.87
C ILE A 100 8.27 4.84 15.40
N PRO A 101 8.77 5.89 16.08
CA PRO A 101 8.71 6.02 17.53
C PRO A 101 7.30 6.48 17.97
N SER A 102 6.28 5.70 17.64
CA SER A 102 4.88 5.96 17.95
C SER A 102 4.21 4.62 18.26
N ASP A 103 3.23 4.68 19.15
CA ASP A 103 2.35 3.56 19.48
C ASP A 103 0.91 4.06 19.42
N THR A 104 -0.03 3.12 19.52
CA THR A 104 -1.46 3.40 19.63
C THR A 104 -2.07 2.42 20.64
N ASP A 105 -3.30 2.68 21.07
CA ASP A 105 -4.03 1.76 21.95
C ASP A 105 -4.16 0.36 21.35
N PHE A 106 -4.09 0.21 20.01
CA PHE A 106 -4.05 -1.09 19.34
C PHE A 106 -2.98 -2.02 19.92
N ARG A 107 -1.79 -1.49 20.28
CA ARG A 107 -0.72 -2.30 20.87
C ARG A 107 -1.16 -2.94 22.17
N ILE A 108 -1.87 -2.21 23.02
CA ILE A 108 -2.34 -2.73 24.31
C ILE A 108 -3.33 -3.87 24.12
N TYR A 109 -4.30 -3.70 23.22
CA TYR A 109 -5.29 -4.74 22.92
C TYR A 109 -4.64 -5.99 22.31
N ARG A 110 -3.63 -5.82 21.43
CA ARG A 110 -2.88 -6.92 20.84
C ARG A 110 -2.00 -7.64 21.86
N ASP A 111 -1.14 -6.92 22.57
CA ASP A 111 -0.04 -7.50 23.35
C ASP A 111 -0.49 -7.95 24.75
N PHE A 112 -1.41 -7.21 25.38
CA PHE A 112 -1.88 -7.51 26.74
C PHE A 112 -3.27 -8.16 26.75
N GLY A 113 -4.08 -7.89 25.73
CA GLY A 113 -5.44 -8.47 25.61
C GLY A 113 -5.50 -9.72 24.74
N ASN A 114 -4.56 -9.91 23.79
CA ASN A 114 -4.67 -10.87 22.70
C ASN A 114 -6.03 -10.78 21.97
N ILE A 115 -6.55 -9.56 21.83
CA ILE A 115 -7.83 -9.26 21.17
C ILE A 115 -7.51 -8.81 19.74
N PRO A 116 -8.16 -9.35 18.71
CA PRO A 116 -7.97 -8.90 17.34
C PRO A 116 -8.68 -7.58 17.05
N GLY A 117 -8.06 -6.72 16.26
CA GLY A 117 -8.69 -5.47 15.84
C GLY A 117 -8.17 -4.91 14.54
N ILE A 118 -8.67 -3.72 14.24
CA ILE A 118 -8.28 -2.88 13.11
C ILE A 118 -7.91 -1.51 13.68
N ASP A 119 -6.77 -0.97 13.26
CA ASP A 119 -6.35 0.39 13.58
C ASP A 119 -6.48 1.29 12.34
N LEU A 120 -7.22 2.39 12.49
CA LEU A 120 -7.48 3.36 11.44
C LEU A 120 -6.90 4.71 11.81
N ALA A 121 -6.16 5.33 10.90
CA ALA A 121 -5.61 6.67 11.14
C ALA A 121 -5.87 7.63 9.98
N PHE A 122 -6.22 8.88 10.30
CA PHE A 122 -5.99 9.99 9.37
C PHE A 122 -4.49 10.30 9.29
N ILE A 123 -3.98 10.51 8.08
CA ILE A 123 -2.54 10.71 7.85
C ILE A 123 -2.22 11.95 7.01
N GLU A 124 -3.23 12.58 6.39
CA GLU A 124 -2.99 13.76 5.58
C GLU A 124 -2.67 14.98 6.45
N ASN A 125 -1.74 15.78 5.96
CA ASN A 125 -1.23 16.98 6.61
C ASN A 125 -0.63 16.70 8.00
N GLY A 126 0.02 15.54 8.19
CA GLY A 126 0.59 15.11 9.47
C GLY A 126 1.71 15.96 10.07
N PHE A 127 2.24 16.98 9.38
CA PHE A 127 3.30 17.81 9.96
C PHE A 127 2.83 18.74 11.09
N ILE A 128 1.52 18.95 11.23
CA ILE A 128 0.94 19.74 12.33
C ILE A 128 0.57 18.90 13.55
N TYR A 129 0.64 17.57 13.42
CA TYR A 129 0.44 16.61 14.49
C TYR A 129 1.39 16.88 15.67
N HIS A 130 0.90 16.75 16.91
CA HIS A 130 1.59 17.16 18.16
C HIS A 130 2.17 18.58 18.12
N THR A 131 1.50 19.53 17.45
CA THR A 131 1.88 20.95 17.52
C THR A 131 0.69 21.80 17.95
N LYS A 132 0.97 23.03 18.39
CA LYS A 132 -0.07 24.05 18.67
C LYS A 132 -0.97 24.38 17.47
N TYR A 133 -0.61 23.93 16.27
CA TYR A 133 -1.37 24.16 15.05
C TYR A 133 -2.38 23.04 14.76
N ASP A 134 -2.43 21.99 15.58
CA ASP A 134 -3.47 20.97 15.53
C ASP A 134 -4.75 21.51 16.20
N THR A 135 -5.60 22.12 15.38
CA THR A 135 -6.80 22.84 15.83
C THR A 135 -8.03 22.31 15.13
N ALA A 136 -9.16 22.26 15.84
CA ALA A 136 -10.40 21.65 15.33
C ALA A 136 -10.89 22.21 13.98
N ASN A 137 -10.66 23.49 13.69
CA ASN A 137 -11.02 24.12 12.42
C ASN A 137 -10.21 23.64 11.20
N ARG A 138 -9.18 22.81 11.41
CA ARG A 138 -8.38 22.18 10.34
C ARG A 138 -8.83 20.77 10.01
N ILE A 139 -9.72 20.19 10.82
CA ILE A 139 -10.29 18.87 10.56
C ILE A 139 -11.27 18.99 9.40
N LEU A 140 -11.02 18.23 8.33
CA LEU A 140 -11.86 18.25 7.15
C LEU A 140 -13.17 17.49 7.40
N THR A 141 -14.32 18.17 7.26
CA THR A 141 -15.65 17.56 7.47
C THR A 141 -15.88 16.33 6.61
N ASP A 142 -15.39 16.34 5.37
CA ASP A 142 -15.48 15.18 4.45
C ASP A 142 -14.73 13.96 5.00
N SER A 143 -13.63 14.16 5.71
CA SER A 143 -12.87 13.08 6.35
C SER A 143 -13.66 12.48 7.51
N ILE A 144 -14.30 13.33 8.33
CA ILE A 144 -15.17 12.89 9.42
C ILE A 144 -16.35 12.06 8.88
N GLN A 145 -17.02 12.56 7.84
CA GLN A 145 -18.16 11.89 7.23
C GLN A 145 -17.75 10.53 6.65
N ARG A 146 -16.66 10.50 5.87
CA ARG A 146 -16.12 9.27 5.27
C ARG A 146 -15.75 8.23 6.34
N ALA A 147 -15.04 8.63 7.39
CA ALA A 147 -14.68 7.73 8.48
C ALA A 147 -15.93 7.23 9.21
N GLY A 148 -16.90 8.11 9.47
CA GLY A 148 -18.19 7.74 10.05
C GLY A 148 -18.94 6.70 9.22
N ASP A 149 -18.98 6.88 7.89
CA ASP A 149 -19.59 5.95 6.94
C ASP A 149 -18.93 4.56 6.97
N ASN A 150 -17.59 4.53 7.00
CA ASN A 150 -16.85 3.28 7.09
C ASN A 150 -17.01 2.60 8.43
N ILE A 151 -16.77 3.31 9.53
CA ILE A 151 -16.85 2.76 10.89
C ILE A 151 -18.25 2.23 11.17
N LEU A 152 -19.31 2.98 10.83
CA LEU A 152 -20.68 2.54 11.05
C LEU A 152 -21.01 1.27 10.25
N ALA A 153 -20.61 1.21 8.98
CA ALA A 153 -20.88 0.05 8.13
C ALA A 153 -20.12 -1.20 8.60
N VAL A 154 -18.83 -1.04 8.92
CA VAL A 154 -17.99 -2.14 9.45
C VAL A 154 -18.54 -2.61 10.79
N LEU A 155 -18.83 -1.70 11.71
CA LEU A 155 -19.35 -2.05 13.04
C LEU A 155 -20.68 -2.80 12.95
N LYS A 156 -21.62 -2.34 12.11
CA LYS A 156 -22.88 -3.06 11.82
C LYS A 156 -22.62 -4.47 11.29
N TYR A 157 -21.69 -4.63 10.35
CA TYR A 157 -21.34 -5.95 9.82
C TYR A 157 -20.77 -6.88 10.91
N LEU A 158 -19.84 -6.37 11.72
CA LEU A 158 -19.20 -7.16 12.78
C LEU A 158 -20.22 -7.64 13.83
N VAL A 159 -21.09 -6.75 14.33
CA VAL A 159 -22.02 -7.10 15.41
C VAL A 159 -23.18 -7.97 14.98
N MET A 160 -23.47 -8.04 13.68
CA MET A 160 -24.47 -8.95 13.12
C MET A 160 -23.86 -10.29 12.70
N SER A 161 -22.53 -10.38 12.61
CA SER A 161 -21.80 -11.57 12.13
C SER A 161 -21.62 -12.60 13.24
N GLU A 162 -21.99 -13.85 12.96
CA GLU A 162 -21.73 -14.99 13.85
C GLU A 162 -20.23 -15.25 14.05
N ARG A 163 -19.38 -14.83 13.10
CA ARG A 163 -17.91 -14.95 13.20
C ARG A 163 -17.31 -14.13 14.34
N LEU A 164 -18.03 -13.15 14.86
CA LEU A 164 -17.58 -12.37 16.02
C LEU A 164 -17.68 -13.19 17.31
N ALA A 165 -18.64 -14.11 17.42
CA ALA A 165 -18.80 -14.98 18.58
C ALA A 165 -17.64 -15.99 18.68
N ASP A 166 -17.27 -16.59 17.55
CA ASP A 166 -16.14 -17.52 17.43
C ASP A 166 -15.36 -17.27 16.13
N SER A 167 -14.16 -16.70 16.28
CA SER A 167 -13.24 -16.46 15.16
C SER A 167 -12.10 -17.48 15.10
N SER A 168 -12.12 -18.53 15.94
CA SER A 168 -11.02 -19.50 16.08
C SER A 168 -10.70 -20.20 14.76
N GLU A 169 -11.72 -20.64 14.03
CA GLU A 169 -11.58 -21.26 12.70
C GLU A 169 -10.94 -20.33 11.67
N TYR A 170 -11.02 -19.01 11.89
CA TYR A 170 -10.54 -18.02 10.94
C TYR A 170 -9.14 -17.49 11.27
N ARG A 171 -8.47 -18.06 12.28
CA ARG A 171 -7.08 -17.77 12.64
C ARG A 171 -6.08 -18.32 11.62
N HIS A 172 -6.01 -17.70 10.46
CA HIS A 172 -5.15 -18.13 9.35
C HIS A 172 -3.89 -17.28 9.16
N GLY A 173 -3.41 -16.63 10.23
CA GLY A 173 -2.18 -15.83 10.22
C GLY A 173 -2.34 -14.47 9.54
N ASN A 174 -1.26 -13.99 8.92
CA ASN A 174 -1.21 -12.64 8.34
C ASN A 174 -1.97 -12.52 7.02
N MET A 175 -2.39 -11.29 6.71
CA MET A 175 -3.02 -10.91 5.45
C MET A 175 -2.15 -9.93 4.69
N VAL A 176 -2.09 -10.09 3.37
CA VAL A 176 -1.66 -9.02 2.47
C VAL A 176 -2.89 -8.20 2.13
N PHE A 177 -2.82 -6.88 2.34
CA PHE A 177 -3.87 -5.97 1.96
C PHE A 177 -3.32 -4.62 1.49
N PHE A 178 -3.91 -4.07 0.44
CA PHE A 178 -3.47 -2.78 -0.11
C PHE A 178 -4.56 -2.16 -0.98
N ASP A 179 -4.55 -0.83 -1.05
CA ASP A 179 -5.33 -0.06 -2.00
C ASP A 179 -4.65 0.00 -3.37
N LEU A 180 -5.37 -0.42 -4.42
CA LEU A 180 -4.94 -0.31 -5.80
C LEU A 180 -5.43 1.03 -6.39
N LEU A 181 -4.55 2.03 -6.32
CA LEU A 181 -4.73 3.37 -6.93
C LEU A 181 -6.00 4.12 -6.49
N GLY A 182 -6.54 3.83 -5.30
CA GLY A 182 -7.78 4.44 -4.82
C GLY A 182 -9.04 3.86 -5.43
N VAL A 183 -8.95 2.75 -6.16
CA VAL A 183 -10.08 2.14 -6.89
C VAL A 183 -10.64 0.95 -6.13
N VAL A 184 -9.77 0.07 -5.62
CA VAL A 184 -10.18 -1.16 -4.97
C VAL A 184 -9.15 -1.59 -3.93
N VAL A 185 -9.60 -2.06 -2.77
CA VAL A 185 -8.72 -2.72 -1.81
C VAL A 185 -8.66 -4.21 -2.13
N VAL A 186 -7.45 -4.70 -2.32
CA VAL A 186 -7.15 -6.12 -2.50
C VAL A 186 -6.75 -6.69 -1.15
N ALA A 187 -7.30 -7.84 -0.77
CA ALA A 187 -6.91 -8.54 0.45
C ALA A 187 -6.90 -10.06 0.23
N TYR A 188 -5.81 -10.73 0.63
CA TYR A 188 -5.68 -12.18 0.57
C TYR A 188 -4.71 -12.73 1.65
N PRO A 189 -4.82 -14.01 2.03
CA PRO A 189 -3.93 -14.61 3.02
C PRO A 189 -2.46 -14.56 2.61
N ALA A 190 -1.55 -14.31 3.56
CA ALA A 190 -0.12 -14.20 3.30
C ALA A 190 0.44 -15.45 2.57
N ARG A 191 -0.05 -16.65 2.91
CA ARG A 191 0.30 -17.91 2.22
C ARG A 191 0.03 -17.87 0.72
N VAL A 192 -1.08 -17.26 0.29
CA VAL A 192 -1.41 -17.10 -1.13
C VAL A 192 -0.44 -16.10 -1.77
N GLY A 193 -0.10 -15.03 -1.05
CA GLY A 193 0.93 -14.09 -1.45
C GLY A 193 2.28 -14.75 -1.69
N THR A 194 2.74 -15.57 -0.75
CA THR A 194 4.00 -16.32 -0.88
C THR A 194 4.02 -17.21 -2.13
N ILE A 195 2.93 -17.94 -2.39
CA ILE A 195 2.80 -18.77 -3.60
C ILE A 195 2.88 -17.90 -4.86
N LEU A 196 2.10 -16.81 -4.92
CA LEU A 196 2.11 -15.89 -6.06
C LEU A 196 3.50 -15.29 -6.31
N ASN A 197 4.19 -14.88 -5.24
CA ASN A 197 5.53 -14.32 -5.31
C ASN A 197 6.53 -15.31 -5.92
N TYR A 198 6.54 -16.55 -5.44
CA TYR A 198 7.43 -17.59 -5.99
C TYR A 198 7.07 -17.97 -7.42
N MET A 199 5.79 -18.01 -7.78
CA MET A 199 5.36 -18.24 -9.16
C MET A 199 5.86 -17.15 -10.12
N VAL A 200 5.76 -15.87 -9.71
CA VAL A 200 6.26 -14.72 -10.49
C VAL A 200 7.79 -14.75 -10.58
N ALA A 201 8.48 -15.07 -9.49
CA ALA A 201 9.94 -15.20 -9.48
C ALA A 201 10.41 -16.35 -10.38
N MET A 202 9.75 -17.51 -10.32
CA MET A 202 10.03 -18.66 -11.19
C MET A 202 9.80 -18.32 -12.66
N ALA A 203 8.67 -17.68 -13.00
CA ALA A 203 8.41 -17.24 -14.37
C ALA A 203 9.48 -16.28 -14.89
N THR A 204 9.96 -15.37 -14.03
CA THR A 204 11.04 -14.44 -14.35
C THR A 204 12.36 -15.17 -14.58
N PHE A 205 12.71 -16.11 -13.69
CA PHE A 205 13.90 -16.94 -13.83
C PHE A 205 13.89 -17.75 -15.13
N LEU A 206 12.76 -18.40 -15.45
CA LEU A 206 12.61 -19.15 -16.71
C LEU A 206 12.72 -18.26 -17.94
N TYR A 207 12.13 -17.05 -17.90
CA TYR A 207 12.24 -16.07 -18.97
C TYR A 207 13.70 -15.63 -19.19
N LEU A 208 14.42 -15.27 -18.11
CA LEU A 208 15.80 -14.83 -18.18
C LEU A 208 16.77 -15.97 -18.57
N ALA A 209 16.58 -17.17 -18.03
CA ALA A 209 17.41 -18.34 -18.36
C ALA A 209 17.30 -18.72 -19.84
N LYS A 210 16.08 -18.75 -20.39
CA LYS A 210 15.85 -18.99 -21.82
C LYS A 210 16.55 -17.96 -22.70
N LYS A 211 16.61 -16.70 -22.25
CA LYS A 211 17.26 -15.61 -22.97
C LYS A 211 18.79 -15.67 -22.83
N ALA A 212 19.31 -16.04 -21.66
CA ALA A 212 20.74 -16.19 -21.41
C ALA A 212 21.38 -17.38 -22.15
N SER A 213 20.59 -18.39 -22.53
CA SER A 213 21.05 -19.47 -23.43
C SER A 213 21.33 -19.00 -24.87
N LEU A 214 20.98 -17.75 -25.21
CA LEU A 214 21.35 -17.12 -26.47
C LEU A 214 22.67 -16.35 -26.29
N PRO A 215 23.61 -16.40 -27.25
CA PRO A 215 24.85 -15.65 -27.16
C PRO A 215 24.58 -14.14 -27.12
N GLY A 216 25.01 -13.48 -26.05
CA GLY A 216 24.87 -12.03 -25.86
C GLY A 216 25.83 -11.49 -24.80
N ASN A 217 26.42 -10.33 -25.06
CA ASN A 217 27.41 -9.69 -24.20
C ASN A 217 26.78 -8.85 -23.06
N GLY A 218 27.28 -9.05 -21.85
CA GLY A 218 27.64 -8.00 -20.87
C GLY A 218 26.53 -7.11 -20.28
N GLY A 219 26.01 -7.49 -19.10
CA GLY A 219 25.07 -6.70 -18.30
C GLY A 219 25.65 -6.00 -17.05
N GLU A 220 26.91 -6.24 -16.69
CA GLU A 220 27.50 -5.77 -15.42
C GLU A 220 27.52 -4.24 -15.28
N SER A 221 27.74 -3.51 -16.39
CA SER A 221 27.75 -2.05 -16.39
C SER A 221 26.38 -1.43 -16.07
N LEU A 222 25.28 -2.13 -16.32
CA LEU A 222 23.94 -1.56 -16.18
C LEU A 222 23.41 -1.56 -14.74
N PHE A 223 23.94 -2.42 -13.87
CA PHE A 223 23.65 -2.35 -12.43
C PHE A 223 24.09 -1.01 -11.83
N SER A 224 25.23 -0.48 -12.27
CA SER A 224 25.73 0.82 -11.82
C SER A 224 24.76 1.97 -12.14
N LEU A 225 23.91 1.83 -13.15
CA LEU A 225 22.98 2.86 -13.61
C LEU A 225 21.75 3.02 -12.70
N TRP A 226 21.37 1.95 -12.00
CA TRP A 226 20.36 2.00 -10.95
C TRP A 226 20.84 2.83 -9.75
N PHE A 227 22.11 2.67 -9.36
CA PHE A 227 22.73 3.49 -8.31
C PHE A 227 22.78 4.97 -8.72
N VAL A 228 23.12 5.28 -9.98
CA VAL A 228 23.11 6.66 -10.49
C VAL A 228 21.70 7.28 -10.49
N THR A 229 20.67 6.47 -10.79
CA THR A 229 19.28 6.92 -10.73
C THR A 229 18.84 7.18 -9.29
N LEU A 230 19.16 6.28 -8.36
CA LEU A 230 18.91 6.46 -6.93
C LEU A 230 19.60 7.73 -6.41
N LEU A 231 20.87 7.94 -6.75
CA LEU A 231 21.61 9.15 -6.36
C LEU A 231 20.93 10.43 -6.86
N SER A 232 20.35 10.42 -8.06
CA SER A 232 19.62 11.58 -8.58
C SER A 232 18.35 11.90 -7.78
N VAL A 233 17.62 10.87 -7.34
CA VAL A 233 16.43 11.04 -6.49
C VAL A 233 16.85 11.61 -5.14
N LEU A 234 17.97 11.13 -4.57
CA LEU A 234 18.54 11.65 -3.33
C LEU A 234 19.00 13.11 -3.46
N ILE A 235 19.58 13.50 -4.61
CA ILE A 235 19.94 14.89 -4.89
C ILE A 235 18.69 15.77 -4.94
N VAL A 236 17.61 15.33 -5.60
CA VAL A 236 16.34 16.08 -5.61
C VAL A 236 15.79 16.23 -4.20
N ALA A 237 15.82 15.17 -3.39
CA ALA A 237 15.39 15.23 -1.98
C ALA A 237 16.25 16.22 -1.17
N LEU A 238 17.57 16.23 -1.38
CA LEU A 238 18.49 17.17 -0.75
C LEU A 238 18.17 18.61 -1.16
N LEU A 239 17.95 18.88 -2.45
CA LEU A 239 17.59 20.22 -2.94
C LEU A 239 16.28 20.72 -2.33
N VAL A 240 15.24 19.88 -2.29
CA VAL A 240 13.96 20.21 -1.65
C VAL A 240 14.16 20.52 -0.17
N THR A 241 15.04 19.77 0.51
CA THR A 241 15.39 20.00 1.91
C THR A 241 16.11 21.32 2.11
N LEU A 242 17.11 21.64 1.28
CA LEU A 242 17.86 22.90 1.31
C LEU A 242 16.98 24.12 1.02
N LEU A 243 15.91 23.95 0.23
CA LEU A 243 14.90 24.98 -0.03
C LEU A 243 13.91 25.17 1.13
N GLY A 244 14.02 24.40 2.22
CA GLY A 244 13.09 24.44 3.35
C GLY A 244 11.70 23.92 3.00
N ARG A 245 11.57 23.09 1.97
CA ARG A 245 10.29 22.58 1.45
C ARG A 245 10.10 21.09 1.68
N SER A 246 10.95 20.42 2.46
CA SER A 246 10.86 18.98 2.73
C SER A 246 9.46 18.53 3.18
N MET A 247 8.75 19.32 3.98
CA MET A 247 7.45 18.88 4.51
C MET A 247 6.27 18.91 3.50
N PHE A 248 6.48 19.28 2.24
CA PHE A 248 5.39 19.44 1.26
C PHE A 248 4.58 18.15 1.02
N TRP A 249 5.22 17.00 1.14
CA TRP A 249 4.62 15.69 0.86
C TRP A 249 3.57 15.27 1.89
N TYR A 250 3.57 15.86 3.09
CA TYR A 250 2.54 15.61 4.10
C TYR A 250 1.17 16.12 3.66
N ASN A 251 1.11 17.23 2.90
CA ASN A 251 -0.14 17.80 2.40
C ASN A 251 -0.42 17.40 0.94
N HIS A 252 0.64 17.17 0.15
CA HIS A 252 0.53 16.89 -1.28
C HIS A 252 1.29 15.63 -1.68
N PHE A 253 0.84 14.48 -1.17
CA PHE A 253 1.47 13.18 -1.44
C PHE A 253 1.68 12.92 -2.95
N TYR A 254 0.68 13.21 -3.78
CA TYR A 254 0.76 13.02 -5.24
C TYR A 254 1.80 13.91 -5.92
N SER A 255 2.08 15.09 -5.37
CA SER A 255 3.14 15.97 -5.88
C SER A 255 4.52 15.34 -5.72
N SER A 256 4.72 14.52 -4.67
CA SER A 256 5.96 13.75 -4.49
C SER A 256 6.14 12.70 -5.57
N ILE A 257 5.05 12.00 -5.92
CA ILE A 257 5.07 11.02 -7.02
C ILE A 257 5.46 11.71 -8.33
N CYS A 258 4.86 12.85 -8.63
CA CYS A 258 5.21 13.62 -9.83
C CYS A 258 6.66 14.11 -9.80
N LEU A 259 7.12 14.69 -8.70
CA LEU A 259 8.47 15.26 -8.58
C LEU A 259 9.54 14.18 -8.71
N TYR A 260 9.50 13.16 -7.84
CA TYR A 260 10.50 12.11 -7.82
C TYR A 260 10.37 11.17 -9.01
N GLY A 261 9.14 10.90 -9.48
CA GLY A 261 8.88 10.09 -10.67
C GLY A 261 9.38 10.74 -11.95
N ALA A 262 9.17 12.05 -12.13
CA ALA A 262 9.69 12.78 -13.28
C ALA A 262 11.23 12.86 -13.24
N ALA A 263 11.82 13.11 -12.06
CA ALA A 263 13.26 13.12 -11.88
C ALA A 263 13.89 11.76 -12.21
N ALA A 264 13.33 10.67 -11.67
CA ALA A 264 13.78 9.31 -11.96
C ALA A 264 13.64 8.98 -13.45
N THR A 265 12.50 9.30 -14.07
CA THR A 265 12.26 9.04 -15.49
C THR A 265 13.22 9.81 -16.38
N GLY A 266 13.38 11.12 -16.14
CA GLY A 266 14.32 11.96 -16.87
C GLY A 266 15.76 11.47 -16.72
N LYS A 267 16.16 11.06 -15.51
CA LYS A 267 17.49 10.50 -15.28
C LYS A 267 17.68 9.16 -15.99
N MET A 268 16.70 8.27 -15.95
CA MET A 268 16.75 6.99 -16.67
C MET A 268 16.93 7.21 -18.18
N ILE A 269 16.16 8.13 -18.78
CA ILE A 269 16.28 8.47 -20.21
C ILE A 269 17.67 9.03 -20.52
N LEU A 270 18.17 9.97 -19.70
CA LEU A 270 19.50 10.57 -19.88
C LEU A 270 20.60 9.51 -19.81
N VAL A 271 20.58 8.68 -18.77
CA VAL A 271 21.57 7.63 -18.53
C VAL A 271 21.54 6.60 -19.66
N HIS A 272 20.36 6.20 -20.12
CA HIS A 272 20.21 5.31 -21.28
C HIS A 272 20.83 5.94 -22.53
N THR A 273 20.54 7.21 -22.79
CA THR A 273 21.07 7.93 -23.97
C THR A 273 22.59 8.04 -23.92
N LEU A 274 23.16 8.36 -22.76
CA LEU A 274 24.61 8.43 -22.57
C LEU A 274 25.27 7.05 -22.70
N ALA A 275 24.70 6.02 -22.08
CA ALA A 275 25.22 4.65 -22.19
C ALA A 275 25.24 4.17 -23.65
N LYS A 276 24.16 4.47 -24.39
CA LYS A 276 24.05 4.20 -25.82
C LYS A 276 25.15 4.91 -26.63
N ASN A 277 25.43 6.17 -26.33
CA ASN A 277 26.38 6.97 -27.10
C ASN A 277 27.85 6.67 -26.74
N LEU A 278 28.13 6.36 -25.47
CA LEU A 278 29.50 6.21 -24.95
C LEU A 278 30.02 4.77 -24.98
N TYR A 279 29.19 3.81 -24.58
CA TYR A 279 29.63 2.42 -24.36
C TYR A 279 29.02 1.43 -25.35
N TYR A 280 27.82 1.72 -25.86
CA TYR A 280 27.04 0.80 -26.69
C TYR A 280 26.74 1.36 -28.09
N GLY A 281 27.65 2.17 -28.65
CA GLY A 281 27.48 2.84 -29.95
C GLY A 281 27.10 1.89 -31.09
N GLY A 282 27.67 0.69 -31.12
CA GLY A 282 27.41 -0.35 -32.12
C GLY A 282 26.17 -1.24 -31.88
N VAL A 283 25.54 -1.19 -30.71
CA VAL A 283 24.40 -2.07 -30.35
C VAL A 283 23.07 -1.47 -30.80
N ARG A 284 22.10 -2.25 -31.28
CA ARG A 284 20.81 -1.64 -31.70
C ARG A 284 20.06 -1.09 -30.49
N LEU A 285 19.35 0.04 -30.65
CA LEU A 285 18.60 0.66 -29.54
C LEU A 285 17.58 -0.30 -28.90
N VAL A 286 16.97 -1.16 -29.70
CA VAL A 286 16.04 -2.20 -29.24
C VAL A 286 16.75 -3.20 -28.33
N GLU A 287 17.92 -3.70 -28.72
CA GLU A 287 18.71 -4.66 -27.92
C GLU A 287 19.16 -4.06 -26.59
N LEU A 288 19.53 -2.78 -26.60
CA LEU A 288 19.88 -2.06 -25.39
C LEU A 288 18.66 -1.92 -24.46
N GLY A 289 17.50 -1.55 -25.01
CA GLY A 289 16.23 -1.49 -24.26
C GLY A 289 15.80 -2.84 -23.67
N GLU A 290 16.01 -3.94 -24.41
CA GLU A 290 15.81 -5.31 -23.92
C GLU A 290 16.69 -5.62 -22.71
N LEU A 291 17.97 -5.24 -22.77
CA LEU A 291 18.92 -5.50 -21.71
C LEU A 291 18.60 -4.68 -20.44
N TYR A 292 18.21 -3.42 -20.58
CA TYR A 292 17.73 -2.60 -19.45
C TYR A 292 16.49 -3.18 -18.79
N PHE A 293 15.54 -3.65 -19.60
CA PHE A 293 14.34 -4.30 -19.10
C PHE A 293 14.69 -5.54 -18.27
N ASP A 294 15.57 -6.40 -18.77
CA ASP A 294 15.97 -7.64 -18.08
C ASP A 294 16.70 -7.35 -16.75
N VAL A 295 17.62 -6.38 -16.73
CA VAL A 295 18.34 -5.98 -15.50
C VAL A 295 17.36 -5.42 -14.46
N SER A 296 16.43 -4.57 -14.89
CA SER A 296 15.38 -4.02 -14.04
C SER A 296 14.48 -5.12 -13.47
N LEU A 297 14.07 -6.05 -14.32
CA LEU A 297 13.24 -7.20 -13.94
C LEU A 297 13.96 -8.10 -12.94
N LEU A 298 15.26 -8.36 -13.15
CA LEU A 298 16.09 -9.15 -12.25
C LEU A 298 16.24 -8.48 -10.88
N LEU A 299 16.51 -7.17 -10.83
CA LEU A 299 16.63 -6.42 -9.57
C LEU A 299 15.34 -6.48 -8.75
N TRP A 300 14.19 -6.20 -9.37
CA TRP A 300 12.90 -6.33 -8.69
C TRP A 300 12.58 -7.77 -8.29
N CYS A 301 12.99 -8.76 -9.08
CA CYS A 301 12.83 -10.17 -8.74
C CYS A 301 13.70 -10.56 -7.54
N CYS A 302 14.93 -10.06 -7.44
CA CYS A 302 15.78 -10.26 -6.26
C CYS A 302 15.14 -9.64 -5.01
N SER A 303 14.64 -8.41 -5.09
CA SER A 303 13.90 -7.78 -3.99
C SER A 303 12.64 -8.56 -3.60
N LEU A 304 11.89 -9.08 -4.59
CA LEU A 304 10.72 -9.93 -4.37
C LEU A 304 11.07 -11.19 -3.59
N VAL A 305 12.10 -11.92 -4.03
CA VAL A 305 12.54 -13.16 -3.38
C VAL A 305 13.02 -12.85 -1.96
N TRP A 306 13.82 -11.79 -1.78
CA TRP A 306 14.33 -11.40 -0.47
C TRP A 306 13.20 -11.04 0.50
N LEU A 307 12.28 -10.15 0.14
CA LEU A 307 11.14 -9.79 1.00
C LEU A 307 10.24 -10.99 1.31
N THR A 308 10.03 -11.87 0.32
CA THR A 308 9.22 -13.10 0.52
C THR A 308 9.90 -14.06 1.52
N GLN A 309 11.23 -14.19 1.47
CA GLN A 309 11.99 -15.01 2.42
C GLN A 309 11.97 -14.43 3.84
N GLN A 310 11.92 -13.11 3.98
CA GLN A 310 11.74 -12.44 5.29
C GLN A 310 10.29 -12.56 5.81
N GLY A 311 9.37 -13.16 5.06
CA GLY A 311 7.97 -13.28 5.45
C GLY A 311 7.18 -11.97 5.38
N LEU A 312 7.70 -10.95 4.69
CA LEU A 312 7.07 -9.65 4.58
C LEU A 312 5.92 -9.68 3.56
N CYS A 313 4.74 -9.34 4.02
CA CYS A 313 3.54 -9.13 3.23
C CYS A 313 3.71 -7.98 2.22
N SER A 314 4.55 -6.96 2.50
CA SER A 314 4.89 -5.91 1.52
C SER A 314 5.61 -6.41 0.26
N ALA A 315 6.02 -7.68 0.21
CA ALA A 315 6.55 -8.32 -0.99
C ALA A 315 5.61 -8.25 -2.21
N TYR A 316 4.31 -7.97 -2.01
CA TYR A 316 3.40 -7.68 -3.12
C TYR A 316 3.88 -6.49 -3.97
N VAL A 317 4.57 -5.49 -3.39
CA VAL A 317 5.04 -4.31 -4.12
C VAL A 317 6.03 -4.69 -5.22
N PRO A 318 7.20 -5.33 -4.94
CA PRO A 318 8.07 -5.80 -6.00
C PRO A 318 7.42 -6.89 -6.85
N MET A 319 6.48 -7.70 -6.31
CA MET A 319 5.73 -8.66 -7.13
C MET A 319 4.98 -7.95 -8.26
N LEU A 320 4.28 -6.85 -7.99
CA LEU A 320 3.61 -6.05 -9.03
C LEU A 320 4.62 -5.44 -10.01
N MET A 321 5.77 -4.98 -9.52
CA MET A 321 6.85 -4.43 -10.35
C MET A 321 7.53 -5.47 -11.26
N VAL A 322 7.36 -6.77 -10.99
CA VAL A 322 7.86 -7.86 -11.85
C VAL A 322 6.74 -8.41 -12.74
N ALA A 323 5.59 -8.73 -12.14
CA ALA A 323 4.49 -9.43 -12.80
C ALA A 323 3.91 -8.60 -13.95
N PHE A 324 3.62 -7.31 -13.74
CA PHE A 324 3.02 -6.48 -14.78
C PHE A 324 3.98 -6.24 -15.98
N PRO A 325 5.25 -5.86 -15.78
CA PRO A 325 6.17 -5.71 -16.91
C PRO A 325 6.42 -7.03 -17.65
N LEU A 326 6.59 -8.15 -16.94
CA LEU A 326 6.78 -9.46 -17.57
C LEU A 326 5.54 -9.89 -18.36
N ALA A 327 4.34 -9.77 -17.79
CA ALA A 327 3.10 -10.10 -18.49
C ALA A 327 2.92 -9.23 -19.73
N THR A 328 3.15 -7.91 -19.62
CA THR A 328 3.10 -6.98 -20.75
C THR A 328 4.08 -7.40 -21.85
N LYS A 329 5.31 -7.77 -21.47
CA LYS A 329 6.33 -8.25 -22.40
C LYS A 329 5.87 -9.49 -23.17
N LEU A 330 5.35 -10.50 -22.46
CA LEU A 330 4.94 -11.78 -23.05
C LEU A 330 3.70 -11.63 -23.94
N LEU A 331 2.75 -10.76 -23.56
CA LEU A 331 1.56 -10.47 -24.35
C LEU A 331 1.91 -9.68 -25.62
N LEU A 332 2.71 -8.62 -25.49
CA LEU A 332 3.12 -7.82 -26.63
C LEU A 332 4.06 -8.57 -27.57
N ALA A 333 4.89 -9.49 -27.08
CA ALA A 333 5.76 -10.31 -27.93
C ALA A 333 4.96 -11.14 -28.96
N LYS A 334 3.75 -11.61 -28.59
CA LYS A 334 2.84 -12.28 -29.53
C LYS A 334 2.32 -11.31 -30.60
N GLU A 335 2.01 -10.08 -30.23
CA GLU A 335 1.57 -9.03 -31.15
C GLU A 335 2.69 -8.55 -32.09
N PHE A 336 3.90 -8.37 -31.57
CA PHE A 336 5.09 -8.00 -32.35
C PHE A 336 5.43 -9.05 -33.40
N LYS A 337 5.30 -10.35 -33.07
CA LYS A 337 5.53 -11.46 -34.00
C LYS A 337 4.49 -11.50 -35.14
N HIS A 338 3.28 -10.99 -34.90
CA HIS A 338 2.19 -10.99 -35.89
C HIS A 338 2.14 -9.74 -36.79
N ARG A 339 2.61 -8.57 -36.34
CA ARG A 339 2.36 -7.29 -37.05
C ARG A 339 3.59 -6.47 -37.44
N GLY A 340 4.79 -6.93 -37.10
CA GLY A 340 6.03 -6.20 -37.35
C GLY A 340 6.22 -4.99 -36.41
N THR A 341 7.46 -4.67 -36.09
CA THR A 341 7.88 -3.69 -35.06
C THR A 341 7.45 -2.24 -35.31
N HIS A 342 7.21 -1.84 -36.57
CA HIS A 342 6.90 -0.45 -36.93
C HIS A 342 5.44 -0.02 -36.68
N SER A 343 4.48 -0.95 -36.66
CA SER A 343 3.04 -0.60 -36.70
C SER A 343 2.40 -0.30 -35.33
N ILE A 344 3.07 -0.63 -34.22
CA ILE A 344 2.45 -0.61 -32.88
C ILE A 344 2.78 0.64 -32.04
N TYR A 345 3.95 1.28 -32.20
CA TYR A 345 4.23 2.56 -31.52
C TYR A 345 3.21 3.65 -31.92
N MET A 346 2.70 3.58 -33.15
CA MET A 346 1.59 4.40 -33.64
C MET A 346 0.23 3.98 -33.04
N TYR A 347 0.04 2.68 -32.77
CA TYR A 347 -1.21 2.11 -32.26
C TYR A 347 -1.39 2.31 -30.75
N ILE A 348 -0.34 2.20 -29.93
CA ILE A 348 -0.38 2.47 -28.48
C ILE A 348 -0.68 3.96 -28.23
N ASN A 349 -0.05 4.86 -28.99
CA ASN A 349 -0.38 6.29 -28.95
C ASN A 349 -1.83 6.54 -29.41
N CYS A 350 -2.28 5.94 -30.51
CA CYS A 350 -3.65 6.17 -31.02
C CYS A 350 -4.74 5.57 -30.10
N LYS A 351 -4.55 4.39 -29.51
CA LYS A 351 -5.56 3.78 -28.62
C LYS A 351 -5.62 4.45 -27.25
N CYS A 352 -4.49 4.86 -26.66
CA CYS A 352 -4.51 5.65 -25.43
C CYS A 352 -5.22 7.00 -25.63
N ILE A 353 -4.98 7.67 -26.76
CA ILE A 353 -5.67 8.92 -27.13
C ILE A 353 -7.17 8.67 -27.43
N ALA A 354 -7.51 7.56 -28.09
CA ALA A 354 -8.90 7.21 -28.38
C ALA A 354 -9.71 6.82 -27.13
N LEU A 355 -9.10 6.13 -26.16
CA LEU A 355 -9.71 5.80 -24.87
C LEU A 355 -9.91 7.05 -24.00
N LEU A 356 -8.99 8.00 -24.04
CA LEU A 356 -9.14 9.31 -23.40
C LEU A 356 -10.24 10.17 -24.06
N LYS A 357 -10.40 10.10 -25.39
CA LYS A 357 -11.49 10.80 -26.11
C LYS A 357 -12.87 10.16 -25.89
N LYS A 358 -12.97 8.85 -25.73
CA LYS A 358 -14.26 8.17 -25.48
C LYS A 358 -14.83 8.48 -24.09
N LYS A 359 -13.97 8.75 -23.09
CA LYS A 359 -14.41 9.16 -21.74
C LYS A 359 -14.93 10.62 -21.67
N LYS A 360 -14.60 11.46 -22.66
CA LYS A 360 -15.08 12.86 -22.77
C LYS A 360 -16.40 13.02 -23.53
N LYS A 361 -16.94 11.95 -24.13
CA LYS A 361 -18.20 11.96 -24.90
C LYS A 361 -19.35 11.18 -24.24
N GLY A 362 -19.17 10.74 -23.00
CA GLY A 362 -20.19 10.00 -22.22
C GLY A 362 -20.68 10.73 -20.98
N ILE A 363 -20.50 12.04 -20.91
CA ILE A 363 -21.15 12.91 -19.92
C ILE A 363 -21.83 14.03 -20.72
N PHE A 364 -23.07 13.76 -21.12
CA PHE A 364 -24.14 14.73 -21.24
C PHE A 364 -25.39 14.05 -20.71
#